data_AF-J0GXZ3-F1
#
_entry.id   AF-J0GXZ3-F1
#
_cell.length_a   1.000
_cell.length_b   1.000
_cell.length_c   1.000
_cell.angle_alpha   90.00
_cell.angle_beta   90.00
_cell.angle_gamma   90.00
#
_symmetry.space_group_name_H-M   'P 1'
#
loop_
_entity.id
_entity.type
_entity.pdbx_description
1 polymer ?
#
loop_
_entity_poly.entity_id
_entity_poly.type
_entity_poly.pdbx_seq_one_letter_code
_entity_poly.pdbx_strand_id
1 'polypeptide(L)'
;MSKKIVVDPITRIEGHLRIEVIVDDDNVITDAFSSSTLFRGLETIIKGRDPRDAGFIAQRICGVCTYSHYKAGVTAVENALGITPPLNAQLVRSLMNMALLFHDHVVHFYTLHGLDWCDIMSALKADPVQAAKLSFKYSPYPINTGAGELKAVQKRLSDFAKSGSLGPFSNGYYGHKTYRLNPEQNLIVLSHYLKLLEIQREAAKMTAIFGAKQPHPQSLTVGGVTSVMDILDPTRLAEWKSKFEVVANFINHAYYPDLVMAGEMFANEQSVIKGCGLRNFIAYEEVLLGKDKYLLSSGVVLDGDISKLHPIDESLIKEEVTHSWYQYEDTKEVQLHPYDGQTNPHYTGLKDGESVGIENKIIPAKVLDTKDKYSWIKSPRYDSKPMEVGPLSSVVVGLAAKNPYVTEVATKFLKDTKLPLEALFSTLGRTAARCIEAKTIADNGLLAFDALVENLKSDQSTCAPYHIDKNQEYKGRYIGQVPRGMLSHWVRIKNGVVENYQAVVPSTWNAGPRDSKNQRGAYEMSLIGTKIADLTQPLEIIRTIHSFDPCIACSVHVMDFKGQSLNEFKVEPNFAKF
;
A
#
# COMPACT_ATOMS: atom_id res chain seq x y z
N MET A 1 -20.60 27.61 11.12
CA MET A 1 -19.35 28.13 10.52
C MET A 1 -18.44 26.96 10.17
N SER A 2 -18.00 26.85 8.92
CA SER A 2 -17.10 25.76 8.52
C SER A 2 -15.71 25.91 9.16
N LYS A 3 -15.20 24.86 9.80
CA LYS A 3 -13.84 24.85 10.39
C LYS A 3 -12.89 24.04 9.52
N LYS A 4 -11.62 24.44 9.48
CA LYS A 4 -10.56 23.70 8.78
C LYS A 4 -9.71 22.92 9.77
N ILE A 5 -9.45 21.65 9.46
CA ILE A 5 -8.53 20.80 10.22
C ILE A 5 -7.37 20.44 9.31
N VAL A 6 -6.16 20.70 9.79
CA VAL A 6 -4.91 20.30 9.14
C VAL A 6 -4.31 19.13 9.90
N VAL A 7 -4.06 18.03 9.20
CA VAL A 7 -3.31 16.88 9.73
C VAL A 7 -2.01 16.75 8.95
N ASP A 8 -0.93 17.26 9.55
CA ASP A 8 0.42 17.29 8.99
C ASP A 8 1.45 17.27 10.14
N PRO A 9 2.26 16.22 10.27
CA PRO A 9 2.35 15.06 9.38
C PRO A 9 1.22 14.04 9.61
N ILE A 10 0.79 13.35 8.55
CA ILE A 10 0.20 12.01 8.70
C ILE A 10 1.35 11.06 9.07
N THR A 11 1.29 10.46 10.26
CA THR A 11 2.29 9.50 10.77
C THR A 11 1.88 8.06 10.45
N ARG A 12 2.76 7.07 10.68
CA ARG A 12 2.50 5.64 10.39
C ARG A 12 2.11 5.37 8.93
N ILE A 13 2.72 6.14 8.04
CA ILE A 13 2.71 5.93 6.61
C ILE A 13 4.15 5.93 6.11
N GLU A 14 4.32 5.57 4.85
CA GLU A 14 5.59 5.73 4.15
C GLU A 14 5.58 7.10 3.45
N GLY A 15 6.58 7.96 3.70
CA GLY A 15 6.68 9.30 3.07
C GLY A 15 5.97 10.43 3.81
N HIS A 16 5.64 11.51 3.09
CA HIS A 16 5.09 12.75 3.64
C HIS A 16 3.74 13.10 3.04
N LEU A 17 2.68 12.95 3.83
CA LEU A 17 1.31 13.28 3.44
C LEU A 17 0.74 14.34 4.37
N ARG A 18 0.03 15.27 3.76
CA ARG A 18 -0.80 16.28 4.40
C ARG A 18 -2.24 16.07 3.98
N ILE A 19 -3.13 16.04 4.96
CA ILE A 19 -4.59 16.05 4.74
C ILE A 19 -5.17 17.32 5.33
N GLU A 20 -5.98 18.03 4.54
CA GLU A 20 -6.83 19.11 5.05
C GLU A 20 -8.29 18.75 4.85
N VAL A 21 -9.10 18.98 5.87
CA VAL A 21 -10.55 18.81 5.78
C VAL A 21 -11.29 20.06 6.22
N ILE A 22 -12.47 20.25 5.64
CA ILE A 22 -13.45 21.25 6.05
C ILE A 22 -14.60 20.51 6.73
N VAL A 23 -14.95 20.93 7.94
CA VAL A 23 -16.05 20.36 8.72
C VAL A 23 -17.15 21.38 8.95
N ASP A 24 -18.39 20.91 8.98
CA ASP A 24 -19.56 21.70 9.36
C ASP A 24 -19.73 21.83 10.90
N ASP A 25 -20.84 22.44 11.32
CA ASP A 25 -21.15 22.65 12.74
C ASP A 25 -21.47 21.34 13.49
N ASP A 26 -21.76 20.25 12.76
CA ASP A 26 -22.00 18.90 13.31
C ASP A 26 -20.74 18.02 13.29
N ASN A 27 -19.58 18.62 12.99
CA ASN A 27 -18.28 17.96 12.81
C ASN A 27 -18.27 16.92 11.68
N VAL A 28 -19.09 17.09 10.66
CA VAL A 28 -19.09 16.23 9.47
C VAL A 28 -18.19 16.85 8.40
N ILE A 29 -17.32 16.03 7.82
CA ILE A 29 -16.42 16.46 6.74
C ILE A 29 -17.23 16.76 5.48
N THR A 30 -17.23 18.03 5.05
CA THR A 30 -17.89 18.53 3.84
C THR A 30 -16.94 18.65 2.66
N ASP A 31 -15.64 18.82 2.91
CA ASP A 31 -14.61 18.81 1.87
C ASP A 31 -13.29 18.27 2.39
N ALA A 32 -12.46 17.72 1.50
CA ALA A 32 -11.17 17.12 1.83
C ALA A 32 -10.15 17.35 0.72
N PHE A 33 -8.88 17.46 1.11
CA PHE A 33 -7.73 17.70 0.23
C PHE A 33 -6.57 16.79 0.62
N SER A 34 -6.00 16.12 -0.38
CA SER A 34 -4.85 15.23 -0.23
C SER A 34 -3.61 15.80 -0.89
N SER A 35 -2.51 15.92 -0.15
CA SER A 35 -1.26 16.47 -0.68
C SER A 35 -0.01 15.72 -0.24
N SER A 36 0.80 15.22 -1.17
CA SER A 36 2.23 14.98 -0.92
C SER A 36 2.99 16.30 -0.80
N THR A 37 3.83 16.42 0.23
CA THR A 37 4.62 17.63 0.53
C THR A 37 6.09 17.52 0.12
N LEU A 38 6.51 16.44 -0.54
CA LEU A 38 7.89 16.23 -1.01
C LEU A 38 7.92 15.92 -2.53
N PHE A 39 9.08 16.09 -3.20
CA PHE A 39 9.40 15.59 -4.57
C PHE A 39 10.91 15.18 -4.74
N ARG A 40 11.24 14.18 -5.60
CA ARG A 40 12.62 13.73 -5.97
C ARG A 40 12.91 13.72 -7.48
N GLY A 41 11.93 13.40 -8.33
CA GLY A 41 12.13 13.34 -9.79
C GLY A 41 12.84 12.10 -10.35
N LEU A 42 12.48 10.88 -9.89
CA LEU A 42 13.06 9.63 -10.44
C LEU A 42 12.83 9.47 -11.95
N GLU A 43 11.67 9.90 -12.45
CA GLU A 43 11.34 9.92 -13.88
C GLU A 43 12.37 10.72 -14.68
N THR A 44 12.82 11.86 -14.15
CA THR A 44 13.87 12.70 -14.75
C THR A 44 15.26 12.07 -14.61
N ILE A 45 15.57 11.47 -13.45
CA ILE A 45 16.88 10.84 -13.17
C ILE A 45 17.16 9.64 -14.09
N ILE A 46 16.12 8.92 -14.50
CA ILE A 46 16.21 7.75 -15.38
C ILE A 46 16.43 8.14 -16.86
N LYS A 47 16.04 9.36 -17.28
CA LYS A 47 16.31 9.83 -18.65
C LYS A 47 17.81 9.86 -18.93
N GLY A 48 18.20 9.43 -20.13
CA GLY A 48 19.60 9.31 -20.56
C GLY A 48 20.37 8.14 -19.95
N ARG A 49 19.74 7.30 -19.11
CA ARG A 49 20.37 6.10 -18.54
C ARG A 49 20.26 4.91 -19.50
N ASP A 50 21.10 3.91 -19.26
CA ASP A 50 20.96 2.62 -19.91
C ASP A 50 19.62 1.97 -19.51
N PRO A 51 18.81 1.47 -20.47
CA PRO A 51 17.53 0.82 -20.16
C PRO A 51 17.67 -0.33 -19.16
N ARG A 52 18.82 -1.02 -19.14
CA ARG A 52 19.08 -2.14 -18.21
C ARG A 52 19.13 -1.69 -16.74
N ASP A 53 19.52 -0.45 -16.50
CA ASP A 53 19.61 0.13 -15.16
C ASP A 53 18.29 0.75 -14.68
N ALA A 54 17.32 0.95 -15.59
CA ALA A 54 16.09 1.67 -15.30
C ALA A 54 15.31 1.05 -14.12
N GLY A 55 15.16 -0.27 -14.11
CA GLY A 55 14.52 -0.98 -12.99
C GLY A 55 15.30 -0.87 -11.69
N PHE A 56 16.64 -0.97 -11.74
CA PHE A 56 17.47 -0.87 -10.54
C PHE A 56 17.38 0.52 -9.91
N ILE A 57 17.36 1.58 -10.72
CA ILE A 57 17.16 2.96 -10.26
C ILE A 57 15.73 3.14 -9.73
N ALA A 58 14.73 2.70 -10.51
CA ALA A 58 13.32 2.80 -10.13
C ALA A 58 13.00 2.06 -8.83
N GLN A 59 13.73 1.00 -8.49
CA GLN A 59 13.61 0.33 -7.20
C GLN A 59 13.71 1.28 -5.99
N ARG A 60 14.48 2.37 -6.12
CA ARG A 60 14.67 3.35 -5.04
C ARG A 60 13.49 4.32 -4.93
N ILE A 61 12.48 4.17 -5.78
CA ILE A 61 11.20 4.84 -5.60
C ILE A 61 10.66 4.53 -4.20
N CYS A 62 10.71 3.29 -3.70
CA CYS A 62 10.23 2.99 -2.36
C CYS A 62 11.02 1.87 -1.67
N GLY A 63 11.27 2.03 -0.36
CA GLY A 63 11.89 1.00 0.49
C GLY A 63 10.90 -0.02 1.07
N VAL A 64 9.59 0.24 1.00
CA VAL A 64 8.53 -0.65 1.50
C VAL A 64 8.05 -1.58 0.39
N CYS A 65 7.50 -1.07 -0.71
CA CYS A 65 7.17 -1.88 -1.91
C CYS A 65 8.42 -2.16 -2.77
N THR A 66 9.50 -2.53 -2.10
CA THR A 66 10.88 -2.44 -2.57
C THR A 66 11.24 -3.34 -3.76
N TYR A 67 10.46 -4.38 -4.03
CA TYR A 67 10.64 -5.26 -5.19
C TYR A 67 9.82 -4.79 -6.40
N SER A 68 8.66 -4.17 -6.16
CA SER A 68 7.66 -3.85 -7.17
C SER A 68 8.18 -2.95 -8.29
N HIS A 69 8.87 -1.85 -7.93
CA HIS A 69 9.41 -0.92 -8.92
C HIS A 69 10.59 -1.50 -9.71
N TYR A 70 11.37 -2.42 -9.12
CA TYR A 70 12.44 -3.11 -9.84
C TYR A 70 11.86 -4.01 -10.90
N LYS A 71 10.89 -4.87 -10.52
CA LYS A 71 10.16 -5.73 -11.46
C LYS A 71 9.50 -4.90 -12.55
N ALA A 72 8.77 -3.86 -12.18
CA ALA A 72 8.06 -3.00 -13.12
C ALA A 72 8.99 -2.35 -14.15
N GLY A 73 10.11 -1.78 -13.70
CA GLY A 73 11.07 -1.16 -14.61
C GLY A 73 11.78 -2.17 -15.53
N VAL A 74 12.17 -3.33 -15.01
CA VAL A 74 12.76 -4.41 -15.82
C VAL A 74 11.76 -4.93 -16.85
N THR A 75 10.52 -5.21 -16.44
CA THR A 75 9.48 -5.72 -17.34
C THR A 75 9.02 -4.71 -18.38
N ALA A 76 9.02 -3.41 -18.06
CA ALA A 76 8.76 -2.38 -19.06
C ALA A 76 9.80 -2.37 -20.19
N VAL A 77 11.07 -2.61 -19.85
CA VAL A 77 12.17 -2.71 -20.82
C VAL A 77 12.11 -4.02 -21.59
N GLU A 78 11.80 -5.14 -20.93
CA GLU A 78 11.56 -6.43 -21.60
C GLU A 78 10.44 -6.32 -22.63
N ASN A 79 9.33 -5.68 -22.26
CA ASN A 79 8.22 -5.42 -23.17
C ASN A 79 8.65 -4.53 -24.34
N ALA A 80 9.45 -3.48 -24.10
CA ALA A 80 9.95 -2.61 -25.16
C ALA A 80 10.81 -3.36 -26.18
N LEU A 81 11.58 -4.34 -25.73
CA LEU A 81 12.50 -5.14 -26.54
C LEU A 81 11.86 -6.43 -27.09
N GLY A 82 10.59 -6.70 -26.81
CA GLY A 82 9.90 -7.93 -27.21
C GLY A 82 10.46 -9.20 -26.55
N ILE A 83 11.05 -9.08 -25.37
CA ILE A 83 11.66 -10.19 -24.63
C ILE A 83 10.62 -10.87 -23.74
N THR A 84 10.51 -12.19 -23.86
CA THR A 84 9.79 -13.02 -22.88
C THR A 84 10.79 -13.78 -22.02
N PRO A 85 10.91 -13.47 -20.72
CA PRO A 85 11.77 -14.23 -19.80
C PRO A 85 11.36 -15.70 -19.72
N PRO A 86 12.30 -16.63 -19.44
CA PRO A 86 11.96 -18.02 -19.17
C PRO A 86 10.93 -18.18 -18.05
N LEU A 87 10.14 -19.26 -18.08
CA LEU A 87 9.07 -19.49 -17.11
C LEU A 87 9.61 -19.52 -15.66
N ASN A 88 10.79 -20.12 -15.44
CA ASN A 88 11.42 -20.13 -14.11
C ASN A 88 11.66 -18.71 -13.59
N ALA A 89 12.10 -17.78 -14.45
CA ALA A 89 12.31 -16.39 -14.06
C ALA A 89 11.00 -15.69 -13.69
N GLN A 90 9.94 -15.96 -14.44
CA GLN A 90 8.60 -15.40 -14.16
C GLN A 90 8.00 -15.95 -12.86
N LEU A 91 8.18 -17.24 -12.58
CA LEU A 91 7.73 -17.88 -11.35
C LEU A 91 8.54 -17.39 -10.15
N VAL A 92 9.86 -17.30 -10.24
CA VAL A 92 10.71 -16.73 -9.17
C VAL A 92 10.33 -15.28 -8.87
N ARG A 93 10.07 -14.47 -9.91
CA ARG A 93 9.52 -13.12 -9.75
C ARG A 93 8.18 -13.14 -9.00
N SER A 94 7.31 -14.11 -9.29
CA SER A 94 6.04 -14.27 -8.58
C SER A 94 6.23 -14.68 -7.12
N LEU A 95 7.16 -15.60 -6.81
CA LEU A 95 7.51 -15.98 -5.43
C LEU A 95 8.06 -14.79 -4.62
N MET A 96 8.92 -13.96 -5.24
CA MET A 96 9.41 -12.73 -4.63
C MET A 96 8.29 -11.71 -4.42
N ASN A 97 7.33 -11.62 -5.36
CA ASN A 97 6.17 -10.75 -5.21
C ASN A 97 5.25 -11.20 -4.06
N MET A 98 5.03 -12.51 -3.91
CA MET A 98 4.27 -13.08 -2.79
C MET A 98 4.96 -12.78 -1.45
N ALA A 99 6.29 -12.93 -1.39
CA ALA A 99 7.07 -12.58 -0.20
C ALA A 99 6.92 -11.09 0.16
N LEU A 100 6.93 -10.20 -0.84
CA LEU A 100 6.66 -8.78 -0.62
C LEU A 100 5.23 -8.56 -0.12
N LEU A 101 4.20 -9.11 -0.78
CA LEU A 101 2.79 -8.94 -0.38
C LEU A 101 2.55 -9.44 1.04
N PHE A 102 3.13 -10.59 1.41
CA PHE A 102 3.10 -11.08 2.77
C PHE A 102 3.74 -10.11 3.75
N HIS A 103 4.98 -9.68 3.51
CA HIS A 103 5.68 -8.75 4.38
C HIS A 103 4.90 -7.43 4.53
N ASP A 104 4.45 -6.86 3.43
CA ASP A 104 3.79 -5.56 3.37
C ASP A 104 2.46 -5.58 4.10
N HIS A 105 1.58 -6.54 3.77
CA HIS A 105 0.21 -6.59 4.30
C HIS A 105 0.17 -6.80 5.81
N VAL A 106 1.03 -7.68 6.34
CA VAL A 106 1.09 -7.93 7.79
C VAL A 106 1.74 -6.76 8.52
N VAL A 107 2.80 -6.15 7.98
CA VAL A 107 3.44 -4.95 8.56
C VAL A 107 2.47 -3.77 8.58
N HIS A 108 1.79 -3.52 7.45
CA HIS A 108 0.76 -2.49 7.34
C HIS A 108 -0.31 -2.66 8.42
N PHE A 109 -0.92 -3.85 8.50
CA PHE A 109 -2.03 -4.04 9.43
C PHE A 109 -1.63 -3.81 10.87
N TYR A 110 -0.56 -4.41 11.39
CA TYR A 110 -0.26 -4.25 12.82
C TYR A 110 0.51 -2.97 13.13
N THR A 111 1.55 -2.62 12.37
CA THR A 111 2.46 -1.52 12.76
C THR A 111 2.04 -0.15 12.25
N LEU A 112 1.34 -0.08 11.11
CA LEU A 112 0.91 1.20 10.54
C LEU A 112 -0.55 1.49 10.92
N HIS A 113 -1.45 0.53 10.70
CA HIS A 113 -2.88 0.76 10.80
C HIS A 113 -3.50 0.26 12.11
N GLY A 114 -2.93 -0.77 12.74
CA GLY A 114 -3.56 -1.56 13.81
C GLY A 114 -3.85 -0.76 15.07
N LEU A 115 -2.98 0.21 15.38
CA LEU A 115 -3.17 1.14 16.50
C LEU A 115 -4.36 2.11 16.29
N ASP A 116 -4.92 2.18 15.08
CA ASP A 116 -6.18 2.92 14.85
C ASP A 116 -7.40 2.14 15.34
N TRP A 117 -7.25 0.83 15.58
CA TRP A 117 -8.31 -0.09 15.98
C TRP A 117 -8.14 -0.65 17.39
N CYS A 118 -6.88 -0.76 17.83
CA CYS A 118 -6.49 -1.35 19.11
C CYS A 118 -6.06 -0.27 20.12
N ASP A 119 -6.79 -0.20 21.24
CA ASP A 119 -6.38 0.58 22.41
C ASP A 119 -5.43 -0.28 23.26
N ILE A 120 -4.14 -0.18 22.98
CA ILE A 120 -3.15 -0.99 23.68
C ILE A 120 -3.10 -0.69 25.18
N MET A 121 -3.44 0.53 25.61
CA MET A 121 -3.43 0.89 27.03
C MET A 121 -4.57 0.18 27.78
N SER A 122 -5.69 -0.07 27.10
CA SER A 122 -6.76 -0.91 27.65
C SER A 122 -6.32 -2.36 27.89
N ALA A 123 -5.30 -2.87 27.20
CA ALA A 123 -4.80 -4.24 27.41
C ALA A 123 -4.20 -4.47 28.82
N LEU A 124 -3.80 -3.40 29.53
CA LEU A 124 -3.35 -3.48 30.92
C LEU A 124 -4.44 -3.95 31.89
N LYS A 125 -5.71 -3.82 31.49
CA LYS A 125 -6.89 -4.20 32.29
C LYS A 125 -7.40 -5.60 31.99
N ALA A 126 -6.83 -6.26 30.98
CA ALA A 126 -7.30 -7.56 30.51
C ALA A 126 -7.02 -8.68 31.52
N ASP A 127 -7.87 -9.71 31.53
CA ASP A 127 -7.54 -11.01 32.13
C ASP A 127 -6.87 -11.92 31.08
N PRO A 128 -5.57 -12.25 31.21
CA PRO A 128 -4.86 -13.09 30.24
C PRO A 128 -5.47 -14.49 30.06
N VAL A 129 -6.11 -15.07 31.08
CA VAL A 129 -6.75 -16.38 30.99
C VAL A 129 -8.03 -16.30 30.16
N GLN A 130 -8.81 -15.22 30.34
CA GLN A 130 -10.02 -15.00 29.54
C GLN A 130 -9.66 -14.64 28.10
N ALA A 131 -8.65 -13.81 27.87
CA ALA A 131 -8.14 -13.51 26.53
C ALA A 131 -7.67 -14.78 25.80
N ALA A 132 -6.95 -15.67 26.48
CA ALA A 132 -6.53 -16.95 25.92
C ALA A 132 -7.71 -17.86 25.55
N LYS A 133 -8.78 -17.87 26.34
CA LYS A 133 -10.01 -18.61 26.00
C LYS A 133 -10.75 -17.95 24.83
N LEU A 134 -10.75 -16.62 24.78
CA LEU A 134 -11.42 -15.85 23.73
C LEU A 134 -10.77 -16.06 22.36
N SER A 135 -9.45 -16.25 22.27
CA SER A 135 -8.78 -16.46 20.98
C SER A 135 -9.29 -17.69 20.23
N PHE A 136 -9.70 -18.74 20.96
CA PHE A 136 -10.33 -19.94 20.37
C PHE A 136 -11.69 -19.70 19.72
N LYS A 137 -12.35 -18.56 20.00
CA LYS A 137 -13.57 -18.15 19.28
C LYS A 137 -13.25 -17.84 17.81
N TYR A 138 -12.08 -17.29 17.53
CA TYR A 138 -11.72 -16.76 16.21
C TYR A 138 -10.74 -17.66 15.44
N SER A 139 -9.96 -18.48 16.13
CA SER A 139 -9.04 -19.44 15.50
C SER A 139 -9.08 -20.80 16.20
N PRO A 140 -9.18 -21.93 15.47
CA PRO A 140 -9.03 -23.25 16.07
C PRO A 140 -7.59 -23.54 16.52
N TYR A 141 -6.61 -22.81 15.97
CA TYR A 141 -5.20 -22.95 16.30
C TYR A 141 -4.59 -21.57 16.62
N PRO A 142 -5.00 -20.90 17.72
CA PRO A 142 -4.50 -19.57 18.03
C PRO A 142 -2.98 -19.54 18.19
N ILE A 143 -2.33 -18.50 17.65
CA ILE A 143 -0.88 -18.32 17.72
C ILE A 143 -0.54 -17.27 18.77
N ASN A 144 0.43 -17.52 19.64
CA ASN A 144 0.96 -16.53 20.59
C ASN A 144 -0.12 -15.92 21.51
N THR A 145 -1.16 -16.69 21.87
CA THR A 145 -2.27 -16.25 22.74
C THR A 145 -2.50 -17.18 23.92
N GLY A 146 -1.53 -18.01 24.28
CA GLY A 146 -1.57 -18.77 25.53
C GLY A 146 -1.59 -17.84 26.74
N ALA A 147 -2.27 -18.23 27.83
CA ALA A 147 -2.43 -17.35 29.00
C ALA A 147 -1.09 -16.87 29.59
N GLY A 148 -0.05 -17.72 29.57
CA GLY A 148 1.31 -17.36 29.98
C GLY A 148 1.97 -16.33 29.05
N GLU A 149 1.80 -16.48 27.73
CA GLU A 149 2.31 -15.56 26.71
C GLU A 149 1.63 -14.19 26.83
N LEU A 150 0.30 -14.18 26.93
CA LEU A 150 -0.49 -12.96 27.11
C LEU A 150 -0.15 -12.24 28.42
N LYS A 151 0.07 -12.99 29.51
CA LYS A 151 0.55 -12.41 30.78
C LYS A 151 1.94 -11.77 30.62
N ALA A 152 2.83 -12.39 29.85
CA ALA A 152 4.15 -11.82 29.57
C ALA A 152 4.07 -10.54 28.72
N VAL A 153 3.20 -10.52 27.70
CA VAL A 153 2.92 -9.33 26.89
C VAL A 153 2.35 -8.20 27.73
N GLN A 154 1.35 -8.48 28.57
CA GLN A 154 0.76 -7.51 29.48
C GLN A 154 1.79 -6.95 30.47
N LYS A 155 2.63 -7.82 31.05
CA LYS A 155 3.73 -7.39 31.93
C LYS A 155 4.70 -6.46 31.18
N ARG A 156 5.11 -6.82 29.97
CA ARG A 156 6.00 -5.99 29.14
C ARG A 156 5.42 -4.61 28.87
N LEU A 157 4.12 -4.54 28.55
CA LEU A 157 3.42 -3.26 28.39
C LEU A 157 3.37 -2.47 29.70
N SER A 158 3.07 -3.11 30.83
CA SER A 158 3.06 -2.48 32.16
C SER A 158 4.41 -1.86 32.49
N ASP A 159 5.50 -2.60 32.29
CA ASP A 159 6.85 -2.14 32.57
C ASP A 159 7.22 -0.95 31.67
N PHE A 160 6.82 -1.01 30.39
CA PHE A 160 7.02 0.07 29.44
C PHE A 160 6.23 1.34 29.82
N ALA A 161 4.95 1.21 30.20
CA ALA A 161 4.12 2.32 30.66
C ALA A 161 4.65 2.95 31.96
N LYS A 162 5.16 2.15 32.90
CA LYS A 162 5.77 2.63 34.15
C LYS A 162 7.07 3.39 33.95
N SER A 163 7.78 3.15 32.85
CA SER A 163 9.04 3.84 32.55
C SER A 163 8.86 5.34 32.23
N GLY A 164 7.62 5.79 32.00
CA GLY A 164 7.31 7.17 31.64
C GLY A 164 7.61 7.53 30.17
N SER A 165 8.19 6.61 29.39
CA SER A 165 8.43 6.79 27.95
C SER A 165 7.72 5.68 27.17
N LEU A 166 6.62 6.05 26.50
CA LEU A 166 5.86 5.13 25.65
C LEU A 166 6.46 5.03 24.23
N GLY A 167 7.59 5.67 23.94
CA GLY A 167 8.25 5.62 22.63
C GLY A 167 7.25 5.79 21.46
N PRO A 168 7.14 4.80 20.54
CA PRO A 168 6.21 4.86 19.40
C PRO A 168 4.72 4.82 19.77
N PHE A 169 4.39 4.48 21.02
CA PHE A 169 3.04 4.50 21.57
C PHE A 169 2.71 5.81 22.29
N SER A 170 3.64 6.77 22.34
CA SER A 170 3.35 8.09 22.93
C SER A 170 2.32 8.83 22.08
N ASN A 171 1.43 9.60 22.73
CA ASN A 171 0.41 10.42 22.07
C ASN A 171 -0.53 9.64 21.13
N GLY A 172 -0.72 8.33 21.36
CA GLY A 172 -1.78 7.57 20.71
C GLY A 172 -3.16 8.07 21.15
N TYR A 173 -4.18 7.83 20.34
CA TYR A 173 -5.57 8.23 20.60
C TYR A 173 -6.26 7.36 21.66
N TYR A 174 -5.53 6.81 22.64
CA TYR A 174 -6.04 5.83 23.61
C TYR A 174 -7.23 6.40 24.42
N GLY A 175 -8.25 5.56 24.61
CA GLY A 175 -9.54 5.99 25.18
C GLY A 175 -10.47 6.72 24.20
N HIS A 176 -10.10 6.88 22.93
CA HIS A 176 -10.97 7.51 21.94
C HIS A 176 -12.31 6.76 21.79
N LYS A 177 -13.39 7.53 21.65
CA LYS A 177 -14.78 7.03 21.66
C LYS A 177 -15.12 6.10 20.51
N THR A 178 -14.27 5.96 19.51
CA THR A 178 -14.46 5.08 18.35
C THR A 178 -13.64 3.80 18.41
N TYR A 179 -12.94 3.51 19.52
CA TYR A 179 -12.42 2.17 19.77
C TYR A 179 -13.54 1.23 20.23
N ARG A 180 -13.51 -0.01 19.74
CA ARG A 180 -14.58 -1.00 19.99
C ARG A 180 -14.10 -2.30 20.61
N LEU A 181 -12.80 -2.58 20.59
CA LEU A 181 -12.23 -3.78 21.20
C LEU A 181 -12.23 -3.65 22.72
N ASN A 182 -12.58 -4.74 23.41
CA ASN A 182 -12.47 -4.85 24.86
C ASN A 182 -11.01 -5.10 25.31
N PRO A 183 -10.68 -5.05 26.62
CA PRO A 183 -9.33 -5.30 27.10
C PRO A 183 -8.71 -6.62 26.61
N GLU A 184 -9.45 -7.72 26.67
CA GLU A 184 -8.98 -9.05 26.26
C GLU A 184 -8.63 -9.10 24.77
N GLN A 185 -9.48 -8.52 23.92
CA GLN A 185 -9.26 -8.42 22.47
C GLN A 185 -8.06 -7.52 22.16
N ASN A 186 -7.92 -6.38 22.84
CA ASN A 186 -6.75 -5.51 22.69
C ASN A 186 -5.46 -6.25 23.09
N LEU A 187 -5.49 -7.09 24.14
CA LEU A 187 -4.32 -7.88 24.55
C LEU A 187 -3.95 -8.95 23.51
N ILE A 188 -4.93 -9.60 22.87
CA ILE A 188 -4.70 -10.54 21.76
C ILE A 188 -4.01 -9.82 20.58
N VAL A 189 -4.59 -8.72 20.10
CA VAL A 189 -4.04 -7.95 18.97
C VAL A 189 -2.64 -7.41 19.29
N LEU A 190 -2.41 -6.93 20.51
CA LEU A 190 -1.09 -6.50 20.96
C LEU A 190 -0.07 -7.66 20.97
N SER A 191 -0.51 -8.86 21.35
CA SER A 191 0.34 -10.06 21.28
C SER A 191 0.76 -10.37 19.84
N HIS A 192 -0.19 -10.31 18.90
CA HIS A 192 0.08 -10.52 17.48
C HIS A 192 0.95 -9.40 16.87
N TYR A 193 0.74 -8.14 17.29
CA TYR A 193 1.60 -7.00 16.92
C TYR A 193 3.06 -7.27 17.29
N LEU A 194 3.32 -7.82 18.48
CA LEU A 194 4.69 -8.13 18.89
C LEU A 194 5.24 -9.36 18.17
N LYS A 195 4.41 -10.38 17.91
CA LYS A 195 4.80 -11.57 17.15
C LYS A 195 5.14 -11.23 15.69
N LEU A 196 4.45 -10.25 15.11
CA LEU A 196 4.71 -9.76 13.75
C LEU A 196 6.19 -9.42 13.53
N LEU A 197 6.89 -8.86 14.52
CA LEU A 197 8.30 -8.47 14.38
C LEU A 197 9.19 -9.64 13.96
N GLU A 198 8.84 -10.87 14.36
CA GLU A 198 9.48 -12.10 13.92
C GLU A 198 8.98 -12.53 12.54
N ILE A 199 7.67 -12.48 12.30
CA ILE A 199 7.03 -12.94 11.05
C ILE A 199 7.45 -12.10 9.85
N GLN A 200 7.51 -10.77 9.99
CA GLN A 200 7.98 -9.89 8.90
C GLN A 200 9.42 -10.24 8.50
N ARG A 201 10.26 -10.66 9.45
CA ARG A 201 11.65 -11.05 9.17
C ARG A 201 11.70 -12.34 8.37
N GLU A 202 10.82 -13.31 8.63
CA GLU A 202 10.75 -14.52 7.80
C GLU A 202 10.26 -14.22 6.38
N ALA A 203 9.26 -13.35 6.22
CA ALA A 203 8.84 -12.86 4.89
C ALA A 203 9.97 -12.11 4.16
N ALA A 204 10.77 -11.30 4.88
CA ALA A 204 11.93 -10.63 4.30
C ALA A 204 13.01 -11.61 3.83
N LYS A 205 13.26 -12.69 4.60
CA LYS A 205 14.18 -13.76 4.21
C LYS A 205 13.70 -14.51 2.97
N MET A 206 12.39 -14.72 2.79
CA MET A 206 11.85 -15.30 1.55
C MET A 206 12.25 -14.48 0.32
N THR A 207 12.19 -13.15 0.42
CA THR A 207 12.69 -12.26 -0.66
C THR A 207 14.20 -12.40 -0.83
N ALA A 208 14.97 -12.44 0.26
CA ALA A 208 16.42 -12.49 0.21
C ALA A 208 16.98 -13.79 -0.42
N ILE A 209 16.29 -14.93 -0.29
CA ILE A 209 16.72 -16.22 -0.89
C ILE A 209 16.94 -16.08 -2.40
N PHE A 210 16.00 -15.48 -3.12
CA PHE A 210 16.15 -15.25 -4.57
C PHE A 210 16.57 -13.83 -4.91
N GLY A 211 16.48 -12.89 -3.96
CA GLY A 211 16.73 -11.46 -4.14
C GLY A 211 18.09 -10.97 -3.68
N ALA A 212 18.90 -11.84 -3.06
CA ALA A 212 20.12 -11.56 -2.30
C ALA A 212 19.92 -10.76 -1.00
N LYS A 213 19.03 -9.76 -0.99
CA LYS A 213 18.72 -8.95 0.20
C LYS A 213 17.30 -8.41 0.19
N GLN A 214 16.85 -7.96 1.36
CA GLN A 214 15.64 -7.18 1.57
C GLN A 214 15.91 -6.15 2.67
N PRO A 215 15.62 -4.85 2.47
CA PRO A 215 15.06 -4.22 1.26
C PRO A 215 16.00 -4.19 0.05
N HIS A 216 15.43 -3.85 -1.11
CA HIS A 216 16.11 -3.56 -2.37
C HIS A 216 16.86 -4.77 -2.95
N PRO A 217 16.17 -5.83 -3.41
CA PRO A 217 16.81 -6.99 -4.03
C PRO A 217 17.66 -6.61 -5.25
N GLN A 218 18.55 -7.52 -5.64
CA GLN A 218 19.57 -7.27 -6.68
C GLN A 218 19.57 -8.31 -7.80
N SER A 219 18.64 -9.28 -7.77
CA SER A 219 18.67 -10.44 -8.65
C SER A 219 17.87 -10.28 -9.94
N LEU A 220 17.14 -9.19 -10.14
CA LEU A 220 16.43 -8.97 -11.39
C LEU A 220 17.35 -8.41 -12.47
N THR A 221 17.13 -8.82 -13.71
CA THR A 221 17.79 -8.27 -14.88
C THR A 221 16.83 -8.29 -16.06
N VAL A 222 17.07 -7.42 -17.05
CA VAL A 222 16.35 -7.50 -18.32
C VAL A 222 16.59 -8.90 -18.90
N GLY A 223 15.50 -9.63 -19.17
CA GLY A 223 15.52 -11.00 -19.66
C GLY A 223 15.26 -12.05 -18.59
N GLY A 224 15.32 -11.74 -17.29
CA GLY A 224 14.99 -12.71 -16.24
C GLY A 224 15.56 -12.43 -14.85
N VAL A 225 16.25 -13.41 -14.27
CA VAL A 225 16.81 -13.36 -12.90
C VAL A 225 18.23 -13.93 -12.86
N THR A 226 19.05 -13.45 -11.93
CA THR A 226 20.46 -13.83 -11.79
C THR A 226 20.73 -14.82 -10.65
N SER A 227 19.73 -15.14 -9.82
CA SER A 227 19.85 -16.07 -8.68
C SER A 227 19.85 -17.54 -9.08
N VAL A 228 20.63 -17.91 -10.11
CA VAL A 228 20.60 -19.25 -10.73
C VAL A 228 20.97 -20.34 -9.75
N MET A 229 22.03 -20.13 -8.95
CA MET A 229 22.48 -21.13 -7.97
C MET A 229 21.42 -21.41 -6.91
N ASP A 230 20.74 -20.38 -6.40
CA ASP A 230 19.69 -20.54 -5.38
C ASP A 230 18.42 -21.17 -5.95
N ILE A 231 18.09 -20.91 -7.22
CA ILE A 231 16.93 -21.53 -7.90
C ILE A 231 17.16 -23.03 -8.11
N LEU A 232 18.40 -23.44 -8.42
CA LEU A 232 18.74 -24.84 -8.70
C LEU A 232 19.09 -25.66 -7.44
N ASP A 233 19.27 -25.01 -6.29
CA ASP A 233 19.55 -25.68 -5.02
C ASP A 233 18.26 -26.14 -4.31
N PRO A 234 18.01 -27.46 -4.19
CA PRO A 234 16.84 -27.98 -3.47
C PRO A 234 16.75 -27.51 -2.02
N THR A 235 17.89 -27.23 -1.38
CA THR A 235 17.96 -26.72 0.00
C THR A 235 17.38 -25.31 0.09
N ARG A 236 17.67 -24.45 -0.90
CA ARG A 236 17.14 -23.08 -0.98
C ARG A 236 15.65 -23.06 -1.30
N LEU A 237 15.21 -23.94 -2.20
CA LEU A 237 13.78 -24.13 -2.49
C LEU A 237 13.02 -24.60 -1.24
N ALA A 238 13.55 -25.59 -0.51
CA ALA A 238 12.96 -26.08 0.73
C ALA A 238 12.95 -24.99 1.83
N GLU A 239 14.03 -24.19 1.94
CA GLU A 239 14.10 -23.07 2.86
C GLU A 239 13.01 -22.02 2.55
N TRP A 240 12.82 -21.67 1.27
CA TRP A 240 11.77 -20.73 0.87
C TRP A 240 10.38 -21.25 1.24
N LYS A 241 10.10 -22.53 0.94
CA LYS A 241 8.81 -23.17 1.26
C LYS A 241 8.54 -23.20 2.76
N SER A 242 9.52 -23.58 3.58
CA SER A 242 9.38 -23.59 5.03
C SER A 242 9.05 -22.20 5.59
N LYS A 243 9.68 -21.15 5.04
CA LYS A 243 9.38 -19.75 5.44
C LYS A 243 8.00 -19.30 4.98
N PHE A 244 7.58 -19.68 3.77
CA PHE A 244 6.23 -19.45 3.28
C PHE A 244 5.21 -20.02 4.26
N GLU A 245 5.39 -21.28 4.68
CA GLU A 245 4.48 -21.95 5.62
C GLU A 245 4.40 -21.24 6.98
N VAL A 246 5.53 -20.74 7.51
CA VAL A 246 5.54 -19.94 8.76
C VAL A 246 4.68 -18.68 8.62
N VAL A 247 4.83 -17.94 7.52
CA VAL A 247 4.09 -16.69 7.31
C VAL A 247 2.62 -16.96 6.99
N ALA A 248 2.33 -17.96 6.16
CA ALA A 248 0.97 -18.40 5.83
C ALA A 248 0.21 -18.87 7.09
N ASN A 249 0.88 -19.60 7.99
CA ASN A 249 0.31 -20.01 9.28
C ASN A 249 -0.07 -18.79 10.14
N PHE A 250 0.79 -17.77 10.23
CA PHE A 250 0.47 -16.53 10.93
C PHE A 250 -0.70 -15.78 10.28
N ILE A 251 -0.76 -15.71 8.95
CA ILE A 251 -1.87 -15.08 8.23
C ILE A 251 -3.18 -15.80 8.56
N ASN A 252 -3.19 -17.12 8.49
CA ASN A 252 -4.39 -17.93 8.68
C ASN A 252 -4.88 -18.02 10.12
N HIS A 253 -3.98 -17.89 11.11
CA HIS A 253 -4.30 -18.16 12.52
C HIS A 253 -4.08 -17.01 13.48
N ALA A 254 -3.60 -15.86 13.01
CA ALA A 254 -3.56 -14.60 13.76
C ALA A 254 -4.18 -13.44 12.95
N TYR A 255 -3.64 -13.12 11.78
CA TYR A 255 -4.10 -11.96 10.99
C TYR A 255 -5.56 -12.07 10.56
N TYR A 256 -5.96 -13.19 9.93
CA TYR A 256 -7.34 -13.41 9.51
C TYR A 256 -8.33 -13.43 10.68
N PRO A 257 -8.09 -14.20 11.77
CA PRO A 257 -8.90 -14.14 13.00
C PRO A 257 -9.05 -12.74 13.58
N ASP A 258 -7.98 -11.94 13.61
CA ASP A 258 -8.02 -10.55 14.11
C ASP A 258 -8.94 -9.67 13.25
N LEU A 259 -8.99 -9.89 11.94
CA LEU A 259 -9.88 -9.16 11.05
C LEU A 259 -11.33 -9.64 11.15
N VAL A 260 -11.57 -10.92 11.39
CA VAL A 260 -12.91 -11.42 11.70
C VAL A 260 -13.41 -10.80 13.00
N MET A 261 -12.56 -10.73 14.03
CA MET A 261 -12.83 -10.05 15.29
C MET A 261 -13.10 -8.56 15.08
N ALA A 262 -12.29 -7.86 14.29
CA ALA A 262 -12.53 -6.45 13.97
C ALA A 262 -13.86 -6.26 13.21
N GLY A 263 -14.17 -7.15 12.25
CA GLY A 263 -15.44 -7.16 11.53
C GLY A 263 -16.65 -7.25 12.45
N GLU A 264 -16.60 -8.12 13.46
CA GLU A 264 -17.65 -8.25 14.48
C GLU A 264 -17.77 -6.98 15.34
N MET A 265 -16.65 -6.47 15.86
CA MET A 265 -16.66 -5.38 16.84
C MET A 265 -16.96 -4.01 16.23
N PHE A 266 -16.62 -3.82 14.96
CA PHE A 266 -16.79 -2.54 14.25
C PHE A 266 -17.96 -2.54 13.25
N ALA A 267 -18.77 -3.60 13.20
CA ALA A 267 -19.91 -3.74 12.28
C ALA A 267 -20.91 -2.57 12.31
N ASN A 268 -21.01 -1.85 13.45
CA ASN A 268 -21.92 -0.73 13.64
C ASN A 268 -21.21 0.61 13.83
N GLU A 269 -19.89 0.65 13.71
CA GLU A 269 -19.09 1.86 13.89
C GLU A 269 -19.16 2.74 12.63
N GLN A 270 -19.93 3.83 12.71
CA GLN A 270 -20.24 4.69 11.55
C GLN A 270 -19.00 5.25 10.85
N SER A 271 -17.92 5.50 11.59
CA SER A 271 -16.66 6.02 11.03
C SER A 271 -15.92 5.05 10.10
N VAL A 272 -16.27 3.75 10.12
CA VAL A 272 -15.53 2.73 9.35
C VAL A 272 -16.38 1.88 8.42
N ILE A 273 -17.70 1.87 8.58
CA ILE A 273 -18.63 1.20 7.66
C ILE A 273 -19.01 2.07 6.45
N LYS A 274 -18.49 3.30 6.40
CA LYS A 274 -18.49 4.21 5.24
C LYS A 274 -17.04 4.36 4.72
N GLY A 275 -16.78 5.31 3.82
CA GLY A 275 -15.39 5.60 3.38
C GLY A 275 -14.96 4.91 2.08
N CYS A 276 -15.91 4.70 1.16
CA CYS A 276 -15.66 4.32 -0.23
C CYS A 276 -16.61 5.11 -1.14
N GLY A 277 -16.37 6.42 -1.25
CA GLY A 277 -17.24 7.35 -1.97
C GLY A 277 -17.12 7.31 -3.50
N LEU A 278 -16.02 6.75 -4.03
CA LEU A 278 -15.73 6.74 -5.47
C LEU A 278 -16.34 5.53 -6.21
N ARG A 279 -16.20 4.33 -5.64
CA ARG A 279 -16.72 3.04 -6.16
C ARG A 279 -16.34 2.67 -7.60
N ASN A 280 -15.36 3.34 -8.19
CA ASN A 280 -14.75 2.93 -9.45
C ASN A 280 -13.43 2.22 -9.14
N PHE A 281 -13.29 0.97 -9.58
CA PHE A 281 -12.16 0.10 -9.25
C PHE A 281 -11.45 -0.34 -10.51
N ILE A 282 -10.11 -0.31 -10.49
CA ILE A 282 -9.26 -0.89 -11.53
C ILE A 282 -8.17 -1.74 -10.88
N ALA A 283 -7.99 -2.97 -11.37
CA ALA A 283 -6.97 -3.90 -10.91
C ALA A 283 -6.44 -4.70 -12.10
N TYR A 284 -5.20 -5.19 -11.99
CA TYR A 284 -4.54 -5.97 -13.02
C TYR A 284 -4.13 -7.32 -12.45
N GLU A 285 -4.05 -8.34 -13.30
CA GLU A 285 -3.58 -9.67 -12.92
C GLU A 285 -2.13 -9.65 -12.43
N GLU A 286 -1.84 -10.53 -11.48
CA GLU A 286 -0.51 -10.67 -10.88
C GLU A 286 -0.42 -12.00 -10.14
N VAL A 287 0.81 -12.39 -9.78
CA VAL A 287 1.14 -13.63 -9.06
C VAL A 287 0.87 -14.82 -9.98
N LEU A 288 1.86 -15.12 -10.83
CA LEU A 288 1.82 -16.25 -11.74
C LEU A 288 1.88 -17.56 -10.94
N LEU A 289 0.88 -18.42 -11.14
CA LEU A 289 0.77 -19.76 -10.52
C LEU A 289 1.31 -20.86 -11.45
N GLY A 290 1.46 -20.56 -12.73
CA GLY A 290 1.88 -21.46 -13.79
C GLY A 290 1.74 -20.73 -15.12
N LYS A 291 2.17 -21.35 -16.22
CA LYS A 291 2.12 -20.72 -17.54
C LYS A 291 0.72 -20.16 -17.83
N ASP A 292 0.64 -18.86 -18.11
CA ASP A 292 -0.57 -18.10 -18.43
C ASP A 292 -1.70 -18.21 -17.37
N LYS A 293 -1.36 -18.51 -16.11
CA LYS A 293 -2.32 -18.66 -15.01
C LYS A 293 -1.93 -17.75 -13.85
N TYR A 294 -2.79 -16.78 -13.54
CA TYR A 294 -2.58 -15.82 -12.47
C TYR A 294 -3.54 -16.05 -11.29
N LEU A 295 -3.09 -15.68 -10.09
CA LEU A 295 -3.91 -15.73 -8.88
C LEU A 295 -4.93 -14.58 -8.84
N LEU A 296 -4.50 -13.37 -9.24
CA LEU A 296 -5.34 -12.16 -9.26
C LEU A 296 -5.86 -11.88 -10.66
N SER A 297 -6.93 -11.08 -10.76
CA SER A 297 -7.65 -10.82 -12.02
C SER A 297 -7.52 -9.37 -12.49
N SER A 298 -7.59 -9.18 -13.81
CA SER A 298 -7.65 -7.86 -14.46
C SER A 298 -9.08 -7.39 -14.71
N GLY A 299 -9.32 -6.09 -14.58
CA GLY A 299 -10.54 -5.46 -15.06
C GLY A 299 -10.89 -4.15 -14.38
N VAL A 300 -11.99 -3.56 -14.84
CA VAL A 300 -12.59 -2.34 -14.32
C VAL A 300 -14.01 -2.65 -13.84
N VAL A 301 -14.34 -2.21 -12.63
CA VAL A 301 -15.70 -2.22 -12.07
C VAL A 301 -16.10 -0.78 -11.80
N LEU A 302 -17.23 -0.33 -12.35
CA LEU A 302 -17.73 1.04 -12.19
C LEU A 302 -18.93 1.05 -11.26
N ASP A 303 -19.08 2.14 -10.50
CA ASP A 303 -20.20 2.40 -9.59
C ASP A 303 -20.45 1.28 -8.55
N GLY A 304 -19.45 0.43 -8.28
CA GLY A 304 -19.56 -0.73 -7.41
C GLY A 304 -20.39 -1.89 -7.98
N ASP A 305 -20.77 -1.86 -9.26
CA ASP A 305 -21.58 -2.90 -9.89
C ASP A 305 -20.74 -4.15 -10.23
N ILE A 306 -20.59 -5.05 -9.25
CA ILE A 306 -19.82 -6.29 -9.41
C ILE A 306 -20.42 -7.27 -10.42
N SER A 307 -21.63 -7.03 -10.93
CA SER A 307 -22.20 -7.84 -12.01
C SER A 307 -21.58 -7.53 -13.37
N LYS A 308 -20.89 -6.40 -13.49
CA LYS A 308 -20.26 -5.93 -14.73
C LYS A 308 -18.76 -5.79 -14.55
N LEU A 309 -18.04 -6.62 -15.30
CA LEU A 309 -16.59 -6.51 -15.44
C LEU A 309 -16.27 -5.95 -16.83
N HIS A 310 -15.55 -4.84 -16.87
CA HIS A 310 -15.06 -4.24 -18.11
C HIS A 310 -13.58 -4.61 -18.33
N PRO A 311 -13.16 -4.94 -19.56
CA PRO A 311 -11.75 -5.11 -19.88
C PRO A 311 -11.00 -3.77 -19.75
N ILE A 312 -9.71 -3.84 -19.42
CA ILE A 312 -8.86 -2.64 -19.35
C ILE A 312 -8.42 -2.26 -20.75
N ASP A 313 -8.78 -1.04 -21.15
CA ASP A 313 -8.17 -0.33 -22.28
C ASP A 313 -7.07 0.63 -21.79
N GLU A 314 -5.82 0.22 -21.95
CA GLU A 314 -4.65 0.98 -21.50
C GLU A 314 -4.54 2.37 -22.12
N SER A 315 -5.09 2.59 -23.32
CA SER A 315 -5.04 3.89 -23.98
C SER A 315 -5.83 4.98 -23.26
N LEU A 316 -6.75 4.57 -22.37
CA LEU A 316 -7.58 5.45 -21.55
C LEU A 316 -6.89 5.88 -20.25
N ILE A 317 -5.71 5.33 -19.93
CA ILE A 317 -4.90 5.74 -18.79
C ILE A 317 -4.20 7.05 -19.13
N LYS A 318 -4.56 8.13 -18.44
CA LYS A 318 -3.92 9.43 -18.58
C LYS A 318 -3.69 10.07 -17.22
N GLU A 319 -2.78 11.01 -17.16
CA GLU A 319 -2.56 11.84 -15.98
C GLU A 319 -2.62 13.33 -16.35
N GLU A 320 -2.99 14.16 -15.39
CA GLU A 320 -2.92 15.60 -15.51
C GLU A 320 -2.32 16.25 -14.27
N VAL A 321 -1.95 17.52 -14.41
CA VAL A 321 -1.22 18.29 -13.40
C VAL A 321 -1.94 19.58 -13.01
N THR A 322 -3.24 19.68 -13.28
CA THR A 322 -4.04 20.89 -13.05
C THR A 322 -3.87 21.43 -11.62
N HIS A 323 -4.07 20.58 -10.60
CA HIS A 323 -3.87 20.94 -9.19
C HIS A 323 -2.59 20.34 -8.59
N SER A 324 -1.63 19.97 -9.44
CA SER A 324 -0.34 19.42 -9.02
C SER A 324 0.78 20.43 -9.30
N TRP A 325 1.83 20.45 -8.47
CA TRP A 325 3.01 21.31 -8.62
C TRP A 325 3.93 20.87 -9.78
N TYR A 326 3.35 20.69 -10.96
CA TYR A 326 4.04 20.47 -12.22
C TYR A 326 3.44 21.35 -13.31
N GLN A 327 4.17 21.49 -14.40
CA GLN A 327 3.73 22.17 -15.60
C GLN A 327 3.95 21.28 -16.82
N TYR A 328 2.96 21.24 -17.71
CA TYR A 328 3.16 20.68 -19.04
C TYR A 328 3.65 21.77 -19.98
N GLU A 329 4.64 21.42 -20.79
CA GLU A 329 5.30 22.28 -21.77
C GLU A 329 5.02 21.75 -23.17
N ASP A 330 5.02 22.62 -24.17
CA ASP A 330 4.89 22.26 -25.59
C ASP A 330 3.66 21.39 -25.95
N THR A 331 2.58 21.51 -25.16
CA THR A 331 1.31 20.82 -25.42
C THR A 331 0.11 21.67 -25.00
N LYS A 332 -1.01 21.48 -25.70
CA LYS A 332 -2.33 22.04 -25.33
C LYS A 332 -3.21 21.00 -24.63
N GLU A 333 -2.75 19.75 -24.56
CA GLU A 333 -3.47 18.66 -23.90
C GLU A 333 -3.44 18.84 -22.39
N VAL A 334 -4.60 18.75 -21.76
CA VAL A 334 -4.73 18.80 -20.30
C VAL A 334 -4.32 17.47 -19.66
N GLN A 335 -4.59 16.36 -20.36
CA GLN A 335 -4.31 15.00 -19.92
C GLN A 335 -3.32 14.34 -20.89
N LEU A 336 -2.24 13.79 -20.35
CA LEU A 336 -1.23 13.08 -21.13
C LEU A 336 -1.27 11.59 -20.81
N HIS A 337 -1.15 10.76 -21.85
CA HIS A 337 -0.87 9.35 -21.66
C HIS A 337 0.56 9.20 -21.11
N PRO A 338 0.87 8.26 -20.20
CA PRO A 338 2.20 8.14 -19.59
C PRO A 338 3.37 8.04 -20.57
N TYR A 339 3.18 7.44 -21.74
CA TYR A 339 4.21 7.47 -22.79
C TYR A 339 4.66 8.87 -23.23
N ASP A 340 3.75 9.84 -23.17
CA ASP A 340 3.95 11.23 -23.54
C ASP A 340 3.93 12.14 -22.30
N GLY A 341 3.90 11.54 -21.10
CA GLY A 341 3.83 12.23 -19.83
C GLY A 341 5.10 13.05 -19.56
N GLN A 342 4.89 14.19 -18.89
CA GLN A 342 5.93 15.14 -18.54
C GLN A 342 5.99 15.32 -17.02
N THR A 343 7.18 15.64 -16.51
CA THR A 343 7.44 15.79 -15.07
C THR A 343 8.33 17.00 -14.85
N ASN A 344 7.77 18.19 -15.10
CA ASN A 344 8.47 19.47 -14.95
C ASN A 344 7.96 20.15 -13.66
N PRO A 345 8.75 20.19 -12.56
CA PRO A 345 8.32 20.72 -11.29
C PRO A 345 7.99 22.22 -11.33
N HIS A 346 6.89 22.62 -10.69
CA HIS A 346 6.44 24.01 -10.58
C HIS A 346 5.75 24.25 -9.23
N TYR A 347 6.55 24.53 -8.20
CA TYR A 347 6.07 24.72 -6.83
C TYR A 347 5.51 26.12 -6.59
N THR A 348 4.29 26.20 -6.08
CA THR A 348 3.58 27.48 -5.82
C THR A 348 3.45 27.83 -4.33
N GLY A 349 3.88 26.96 -3.42
CA GLY A 349 3.86 27.24 -1.98
C GLY A 349 2.56 26.89 -1.25
N LEU A 350 2.58 27.11 0.07
CA LEU A 350 1.40 27.14 0.93
C LEU A 350 1.01 28.60 1.22
N LYS A 351 -0.27 28.86 1.51
CA LYS A 351 -0.76 30.19 1.88
C LYS A 351 -1.01 30.31 3.38
N ASP A 352 -1.10 31.54 3.87
CA ASP A 352 -1.56 31.80 5.23
C ASP A 352 -3.05 31.49 5.37
N GLY A 353 -3.42 30.91 6.49
CA GLY A 353 -4.79 30.55 6.83
C GLY A 353 -4.89 30.14 8.29
N GLU A 354 -5.90 29.34 8.60
CA GLU A 354 -6.20 28.94 9.96
C GLU A 354 -6.56 27.45 10.04
N SER A 355 -6.30 26.84 11.19
CA SER A 355 -6.66 25.46 11.51
C SER A 355 -7.22 25.37 12.92
N VAL A 356 -8.02 24.33 13.20
CA VAL A 356 -8.33 23.91 14.56
C VAL A 356 -7.03 23.42 15.22
N GLY A 357 -6.69 23.98 16.38
CA GLY A 357 -5.58 23.59 17.24
C GLY A 357 -6.00 22.67 18.38
N ILE A 358 -5.02 22.26 19.22
CA ILE A 358 -5.16 21.23 20.27
C ILE A 358 -6.20 21.61 21.35
N GLU A 359 -6.45 22.89 21.59
CA GLU A 359 -7.47 23.35 22.55
C GLU A 359 -8.83 23.64 21.89
N ASN A 360 -9.07 23.08 20.70
CA ASN A 360 -10.24 23.40 19.86
C ASN A 360 -10.38 24.90 19.54
N LYS A 361 -9.26 25.63 19.58
CA LYS A 361 -9.15 27.04 19.22
C LYS A 361 -8.64 27.15 17.79
N ILE A 362 -9.13 28.14 17.06
CA ILE A 362 -8.60 28.47 15.73
C ILE A 362 -7.23 29.11 15.90
N ILE A 363 -6.22 28.57 15.21
CA ILE A 363 -4.84 29.02 15.24
C ILE A 363 -4.36 29.38 13.82
N PRO A 364 -3.48 30.38 13.66
CA PRO A 364 -2.80 30.62 12.39
C PRO A 364 -2.03 29.37 11.94
N ALA A 365 -2.17 29.02 10.66
CA ALA A 365 -1.49 27.87 10.06
C ALA A 365 -1.19 28.14 8.57
N LYS A 366 -0.14 27.52 8.04
CA LYS A 366 0.02 27.40 6.59
C LYS A 366 -1.00 26.40 6.07
N VAL A 367 -1.69 26.71 4.98
CA VAL A 367 -2.73 25.88 4.36
C VAL A 367 -2.54 25.75 2.85
N LEU A 368 -3.12 24.70 2.26
CA LEU A 368 -3.10 24.44 0.82
C LEU A 368 -3.85 25.54 0.05
N ASP A 369 -3.36 25.91 -1.13
CA ASP A 369 -4.15 26.71 -2.07
C ASP A 369 -5.08 25.84 -2.90
N THR A 370 -6.22 25.51 -2.32
CA THR A 370 -7.20 24.55 -2.85
C THR A 370 -7.89 24.97 -4.16
N LYS A 371 -7.64 26.18 -4.66
CA LYS A 371 -8.16 26.67 -5.95
C LYS A 371 -7.14 26.59 -7.09
N ASP A 372 -5.89 26.30 -6.76
CA ASP A 372 -4.76 26.20 -7.68
C ASP A 372 -3.97 24.92 -7.37
N LYS A 373 -2.67 24.89 -7.63
CA LYS A 373 -1.81 23.73 -7.37
C LYS A 373 -1.55 23.53 -5.88
N TYR A 374 -1.77 22.30 -5.40
CA TYR A 374 -1.65 21.98 -3.98
C TYR A 374 -0.96 20.65 -3.68
N SER A 375 -0.41 19.92 -4.66
CA SER A 375 0.26 18.65 -4.37
C SER A 375 1.40 18.28 -5.31
N TRP A 376 2.40 17.54 -4.82
CA TRP A 376 3.39 16.85 -5.65
C TRP A 376 2.89 15.54 -6.28
N ILE A 377 1.63 15.15 -6.06
CA ILE A 377 1.02 13.99 -6.71
C ILE A 377 0.33 14.44 -7.99
N LYS A 378 0.54 13.74 -9.11
CA LYS A 378 -0.21 13.93 -10.36
C LYS A 378 -1.62 13.34 -10.25
N SER A 379 -2.50 13.63 -11.20
CA SER A 379 -3.90 13.18 -11.16
C SER A 379 -4.19 12.17 -12.26
N PRO A 380 -3.90 10.86 -12.06
CA PRO A 380 -4.22 9.84 -13.03
C PRO A 380 -5.73 9.56 -13.06
N ARG A 381 -6.25 9.30 -14.25
CA ARG A 381 -7.65 9.03 -14.57
C ARG A 381 -7.72 7.90 -15.59
N TYR A 382 -8.77 7.09 -15.50
CA TYR A 382 -9.12 6.10 -16.51
C TYR A 382 -10.38 6.58 -17.22
N ASP A 383 -10.30 6.85 -18.52
CA ASP A 383 -11.42 7.42 -19.28
C ASP A 383 -12.00 8.69 -18.63
N SER A 384 -11.10 9.59 -18.21
CA SER A 384 -11.42 10.81 -17.44
C SER A 384 -12.12 10.59 -16.09
N LYS A 385 -12.21 9.36 -15.58
CA LYS A 385 -12.81 9.05 -14.27
C LYS A 385 -11.73 8.80 -13.23
N PRO A 386 -11.89 9.30 -11.98
CA PRO A 386 -11.05 8.87 -10.88
C PRO A 386 -11.31 7.39 -10.59
N MET A 387 -10.23 6.67 -10.25
CA MET A 387 -10.29 5.25 -9.91
C MET A 387 -9.67 5.03 -8.54
N GLU A 388 -10.21 4.06 -7.80
CA GLU A 388 -9.62 3.47 -6.62
C GLU A 388 -8.83 2.21 -7.01
N VAL A 389 -7.61 2.10 -6.49
CA VAL A 389 -6.75 0.93 -6.64
C VAL A 389 -6.37 0.39 -5.28
N GLY A 390 -5.92 -0.87 -5.23
CA GLY A 390 -5.47 -1.52 -3.99
C GLY A 390 -6.10 -2.88 -3.78
N PRO A 391 -5.91 -3.47 -2.59
CA PRO A 391 -6.49 -4.76 -2.26
C PRO A 391 -8.02 -4.79 -2.37
N LEU A 392 -8.72 -3.69 -2.03
CA LEU A 392 -10.18 -3.61 -2.23
C LEU A 392 -10.54 -3.73 -3.71
N SER A 393 -9.85 -3.00 -4.58
CA SER A 393 -10.03 -3.11 -6.03
C SER A 393 -9.75 -4.54 -6.54
N SER A 394 -8.67 -5.16 -6.08
CA SER A 394 -8.29 -6.55 -6.40
C SER A 394 -9.39 -7.56 -6.01
N VAL A 395 -9.96 -7.42 -4.81
CA VAL A 395 -11.06 -8.28 -4.33
C VAL A 395 -12.35 -8.04 -5.13
N VAL A 396 -12.72 -6.78 -5.37
CA VAL A 396 -13.93 -6.42 -6.12
C VAL A 396 -13.84 -6.92 -7.57
N VAL A 397 -12.72 -6.68 -8.25
CA VAL A 397 -12.46 -7.18 -9.61
C VAL A 397 -12.44 -8.71 -9.61
N GLY A 398 -11.81 -9.35 -8.62
CA GLY A 398 -11.80 -10.81 -8.50
C GLY A 398 -13.19 -11.42 -8.33
N LEU A 399 -14.08 -10.79 -7.54
CA LEU A 399 -15.48 -11.20 -7.39
C LEU A 399 -16.26 -11.03 -8.70
N ALA A 400 -16.11 -9.88 -9.38
CA ALA A 400 -16.76 -9.62 -10.67
C ALA A 400 -16.29 -10.59 -11.77
N ALA A 401 -15.00 -10.94 -11.76
CA ALA A 401 -14.39 -11.93 -12.64
C ALA A 401 -14.76 -13.38 -12.29
N LYS A 402 -15.43 -13.61 -11.15
CA LYS A 402 -15.70 -14.95 -10.59
C LYS A 402 -14.41 -15.77 -10.44
N ASN A 403 -13.32 -15.10 -10.07
CA ASN A 403 -12.03 -15.74 -9.81
C ASN A 403 -12.21 -16.77 -8.66
N PRO A 404 -11.90 -18.05 -8.88
CA PRO A 404 -12.20 -19.09 -7.89
C PRO A 404 -11.44 -18.88 -6.57
N TYR A 405 -10.20 -18.38 -6.63
CA TYR A 405 -9.34 -18.20 -5.46
C TYR A 405 -9.77 -17.00 -4.60
N VAL A 406 -10.06 -15.87 -5.23
CA VAL A 406 -10.50 -14.66 -4.52
C VAL A 406 -11.92 -14.82 -4.00
N THR A 407 -12.81 -15.40 -4.82
CA THR A 407 -14.23 -15.58 -4.46
C THR A 407 -14.39 -16.49 -3.25
N GLU A 408 -13.62 -17.57 -3.15
CA GLU A 408 -13.65 -18.48 -2.01
C GLU A 408 -13.33 -17.75 -0.69
N VAL A 409 -12.18 -17.06 -0.64
CA VAL A 409 -11.72 -16.38 0.58
C VAL A 409 -12.62 -15.22 0.96
N ALA A 410 -13.02 -14.39 -0.02
CA ALA A 410 -13.89 -13.23 0.23
C ALA A 410 -15.28 -13.66 0.74
N THR A 411 -15.90 -14.67 0.11
CA THR A 411 -17.21 -15.18 0.53
C THR A 411 -17.13 -15.81 1.92
N LYS A 412 -16.05 -16.55 2.21
CA LYS A 412 -15.81 -17.09 3.54
C LYS A 412 -15.66 -15.98 4.59
N PHE A 413 -14.90 -14.93 4.30
CA PHE A 413 -14.71 -13.81 5.22
C PHE A 413 -16.04 -13.10 5.54
N LEU A 414 -16.87 -12.83 4.55
CA LEU A 414 -18.21 -12.24 4.74
C LEU A 414 -19.11 -13.15 5.59
N LYS A 415 -19.05 -14.47 5.37
CA LYS A 415 -19.79 -15.45 6.18
C LYS A 415 -19.32 -15.47 7.64
N ASP A 416 -18.02 -15.50 7.86
CA ASP A 416 -17.42 -15.58 9.20
C ASP A 416 -17.71 -14.30 10.02
N THR A 417 -17.73 -13.14 9.35
CA THR A 417 -18.06 -11.85 9.98
C THR A 417 -19.56 -11.56 10.04
N LYS A 418 -20.39 -12.30 9.30
CA LYS A 418 -21.82 -12.07 9.09
C LYS A 418 -22.13 -10.68 8.49
N LEU A 419 -21.16 -10.10 7.78
CA LEU A 419 -21.33 -8.83 7.10
C LEU A 419 -21.86 -9.04 5.67
N PRO A 420 -22.72 -8.13 5.17
CA PRO A 420 -23.16 -8.19 3.78
C PRO A 420 -22.02 -7.80 2.84
N LEU A 421 -22.14 -8.16 1.56
CA LEU A 421 -21.19 -7.76 0.51
C LEU A 421 -20.94 -6.24 0.49
N GLU A 422 -21.99 -5.44 0.74
CA GLU A 422 -21.91 -3.98 0.78
C GLU A 422 -20.88 -3.45 1.79
N ALA A 423 -20.58 -4.22 2.85
CA ALA A 423 -19.57 -3.85 3.84
C ALA A 423 -18.15 -3.79 3.25
N LEU A 424 -17.89 -4.43 2.09
CA LEU A 424 -16.62 -4.27 1.38
C LEU A 424 -16.38 -2.82 0.94
N PHE A 425 -17.44 -2.07 0.62
CA PHE A 425 -17.34 -0.68 0.15
C PHE A 425 -17.22 0.31 1.32
N SER A 426 -16.21 0.10 2.17
CA SER A 426 -15.96 0.90 3.36
C SER A 426 -14.48 0.92 3.75
N THR A 427 -14.11 1.77 4.71
CA THR A 427 -12.79 1.78 5.36
C THR A 427 -12.49 0.42 5.98
N LEU A 428 -13.45 -0.18 6.70
CA LEU A 428 -13.32 -1.53 7.26
C LEU A 428 -13.15 -2.59 6.15
N GLY A 429 -13.92 -2.46 5.07
CA GLY A 429 -13.85 -3.33 3.89
C GLY A 429 -12.49 -3.26 3.19
N ARG A 430 -11.88 -2.08 3.09
CA ARG A 430 -10.52 -1.91 2.54
C ARG A 430 -9.46 -2.55 3.44
N THR A 431 -9.61 -2.43 4.75
CA THR A 431 -8.74 -3.10 5.72
C THR A 431 -8.89 -4.63 5.63
N ALA A 432 -10.12 -5.14 5.52
CA ALA A 432 -10.41 -6.56 5.32
C ALA A 432 -9.88 -7.09 3.98
N ALA A 433 -10.01 -6.33 2.89
CA ALA A 433 -9.58 -6.75 1.56
C ALA A 433 -8.07 -7.04 1.48
N ARG A 434 -7.26 -6.31 2.25
CA ARG A 434 -5.81 -6.57 2.37
C ARG A 434 -5.53 -7.92 3.05
N CYS A 435 -6.33 -8.28 4.05
CA CYS A 435 -6.26 -9.60 4.68
C CYS A 435 -6.76 -10.70 3.76
N ILE A 436 -7.84 -10.46 3.02
CA ILE A 436 -8.38 -11.39 2.01
C ILE A 436 -7.30 -11.68 0.96
N GLU A 437 -6.64 -10.67 0.41
CA GLU A 437 -5.57 -10.85 -0.59
C GLU A 437 -4.39 -11.64 0.00
N ALA A 438 -3.94 -11.31 1.21
CA ALA A 438 -2.88 -12.06 1.90
C ALA A 438 -3.26 -13.53 2.12
N LYS A 439 -4.51 -13.80 2.54
CA LYS A 439 -5.01 -15.15 2.75
C LYS A 439 -5.16 -15.93 1.44
N THR A 440 -5.64 -15.30 0.37
CA THR A 440 -5.70 -15.93 -0.96
C THR A 440 -4.32 -16.39 -1.42
N ILE A 441 -3.27 -15.61 -1.15
CA ILE A 441 -1.88 -16.02 -1.41
C ILE A 441 -1.43 -17.12 -0.45
N ALA A 442 -1.74 -17.05 0.86
CA ALA A 442 -1.40 -18.08 1.84
C ALA A 442 -1.97 -19.45 1.49
N ASP A 443 -3.21 -19.48 0.99
CA ASP A 443 -3.92 -20.73 0.69
C ASP A 443 -3.52 -21.32 -0.68
N ASN A 444 -3.03 -20.51 -1.63
CA ASN A 444 -2.83 -20.95 -3.03
C ASN A 444 -1.42 -20.71 -3.59
N GLY A 445 -0.56 -19.96 -2.89
CA GLY A 445 0.74 -19.51 -3.39
C GLY A 445 1.73 -20.64 -3.67
N LEU A 446 1.61 -21.77 -2.98
CA LEU A 446 2.44 -22.96 -3.23
C LEU A 446 2.22 -23.56 -4.62
N LEU A 447 1.11 -23.29 -5.30
CA LEU A 447 0.91 -23.71 -6.69
C LEU A 447 2.01 -23.16 -7.62
N ALA A 448 2.43 -21.91 -7.41
CA ALA A 448 3.52 -21.30 -8.17
C ALA A 448 4.88 -21.95 -7.85
N PHE A 449 5.09 -22.30 -6.58
CA PHE A 449 6.30 -22.99 -6.14
C PHE A 449 6.39 -24.39 -6.77
N ASP A 450 5.29 -25.15 -6.74
CA ASP A 450 5.22 -26.47 -7.33
C ASP A 450 5.41 -26.41 -8.86
N ALA A 451 4.84 -25.39 -9.53
CA ALA A 451 5.07 -25.14 -10.95
C ALA A 451 6.55 -24.84 -11.27
N LEU A 452 7.25 -24.12 -10.39
CA LEU A 452 8.69 -23.84 -10.55
C LEU A 452 9.48 -25.14 -10.42
N VAL A 453 9.26 -25.91 -9.35
CA VAL A 453 9.94 -27.19 -9.11
C VAL A 453 9.72 -28.16 -10.26
N GLU A 454 8.50 -28.22 -10.81
CA GLU A 454 8.19 -29.09 -11.94
C GLU A 454 8.91 -28.64 -13.21
N ASN A 455 8.89 -27.34 -13.54
CA ASN A 455 9.54 -26.83 -14.74
C ASN A 455 11.07 -27.00 -14.70
N LEU A 456 11.69 -26.87 -13.52
CA LEU A 456 13.13 -27.07 -13.34
C LEU A 456 13.64 -28.48 -13.67
N LYS A 457 12.75 -29.48 -13.75
CA LYS A 457 13.10 -30.84 -14.17
C LYS A 457 13.44 -30.93 -15.66
N SER A 458 12.92 -30.02 -16.48
CA SER A 458 13.07 -30.05 -17.95
C SER A 458 13.74 -28.80 -18.52
N ASP A 459 13.59 -27.64 -17.87
CA ASP A 459 14.17 -26.37 -18.29
C ASP A 459 14.78 -25.64 -17.09
N GLN A 460 16.07 -25.33 -17.16
CA GLN A 460 16.82 -24.60 -16.13
C GLN A 460 17.15 -23.15 -16.53
N SER A 461 16.63 -22.68 -17.66
CA SER A 461 16.87 -21.32 -18.13
C SER A 461 16.21 -20.31 -17.19
N THR A 462 16.92 -19.21 -16.93
CA THR A 462 16.53 -18.16 -15.97
C THR A 462 16.69 -16.76 -16.53
N CYS A 463 17.29 -16.60 -17.70
CA CYS A 463 17.46 -15.34 -18.38
C CYS A 463 17.45 -15.54 -19.91
N ALA A 464 16.67 -14.73 -20.62
CA ALA A 464 16.65 -14.69 -22.07
C ALA A 464 17.76 -13.76 -22.61
N PRO A 465 18.47 -14.13 -23.69
CA PRO A 465 19.40 -13.23 -24.36
C PRO A 465 18.64 -12.11 -25.07
N TYR A 466 19.28 -10.96 -25.23
CA TYR A 466 18.73 -9.83 -25.96
C TYR A 466 19.82 -8.93 -26.54
N HIS A 467 19.40 -8.06 -27.45
CA HIS A 467 20.23 -7.03 -28.06
C HIS A 467 19.42 -5.72 -28.16
N ILE A 468 20.05 -4.59 -27.80
CA ILE A 468 19.45 -3.26 -27.95
C ILE A 468 20.10 -2.61 -29.19
N ASP A 469 19.36 -2.55 -30.30
CA ASP A 469 19.82 -1.87 -31.51
C ASP A 469 19.70 -0.36 -31.31
N LYS A 470 20.83 0.35 -31.35
CA LYS A 470 20.87 1.80 -31.14
C LYS A 470 20.18 2.59 -32.26
N ASN A 471 19.94 1.96 -33.41
CA ASN A 471 19.27 2.59 -34.55
C ASN A 471 17.75 2.44 -34.51
N GLN A 472 17.21 1.71 -33.54
CA GLN A 472 15.77 1.52 -33.36
C GLN A 472 15.24 2.31 -32.17
N GLU A 473 13.97 2.71 -32.28
CA GLU A 473 13.20 3.26 -31.17
C GLU A 473 12.31 2.18 -30.59
N TYR A 474 12.28 2.06 -29.26
CA TYR A 474 11.48 1.09 -28.56
C TYR A 474 10.51 1.76 -27.60
N LYS A 475 9.36 1.13 -27.41
CA LYS A 475 8.30 1.61 -26.54
C LYS A 475 7.73 0.41 -25.78
N GLY A 476 7.74 0.46 -24.46
CA GLY A 476 7.28 -0.68 -23.64
C GLY A 476 6.77 -0.28 -22.28
N ARG A 477 6.09 -1.21 -21.62
CA ARG A 477 5.38 -0.96 -20.38
C ARG A 477 5.27 -2.19 -19.49
N TYR A 478 5.11 -1.94 -18.19
CA TYR A 478 4.59 -2.90 -17.22
C TYR A 478 3.28 -2.34 -16.65
N ILE A 479 2.29 -3.20 -16.45
CA ILE A 479 1.11 -2.94 -15.62
C ILE A 479 0.89 -4.21 -14.80
N GLY A 480 0.66 -4.07 -13.50
CA GLY A 480 0.40 -5.20 -12.62
C GLY A 480 0.00 -4.75 -11.21
N GLN A 481 -0.38 -5.70 -10.38
CA GLN A 481 -0.80 -5.43 -9.00
C GLN A 481 0.40 -5.46 -8.04
N VAL A 482 0.47 -4.50 -7.14
CA VAL A 482 1.44 -4.44 -6.04
C VAL A 482 0.69 -4.20 -4.72
N PRO A 483 1.34 -4.19 -3.54
CA PRO A 483 0.61 -4.16 -2.26
C PRO A 483 -0.42 -3.03 -2.11
N ARG A 484 -0.17 -1.87 -2.74
CA ARG A 484 -1.07 -0.70 -2.71
C ARG A 484 -2.04 -0.62 -3.90
N GLY A 485 -1.93 -1.47 -4.91
CA GLY A 485 -2.81 -1.45 -6.09
C GLY A 485 -2.10 -1.59 -7.43
N MET A 486 -2.76 -1.14 -8.49
CA MET A 486 -2.23 -1.18 -9.85
C MET A 486 -1.05 -0.21 -9.99
N LEU A 487 0.11 -0.76 -10.35
CA LEU A 487 1.33 -0.04 -10.69
C LEU A 487 1.56 -0.12 -12.19
N SER A 488 1.97 0.98 -12.81
CA SER A 488 2.45 0.95 -14.20
C SER A 488 3.73 1.75 -14.40
N HIS A 489 4.64 1.21 -15.20
CA HIS A 489 5.88 1.85 -15.63
C HIS A 489 5.92 1.86 -17.15
N TRP A 490 6.28 3.01 -17.73
CA TRP A 490 6.23 3.27 -19.17
C TRP A 490 7.58 3.80 -19.62
N VAL A 491 8.18 3.17 -20.63
CA VAL A 491 9.51 3.52 -21.13
C VAL A 491 9.51 3.74 -22.64
N ARG A 492 10.22 4.78 -23.07
CA ARG A 492 10.66 4.99 -24.46
C ARG A 492 12.18 4.93 -24.50
N ILE A 493 12.73 4.16 -25.43
CA ILE A 493 14.17 3.99 -25.62
C ILE A 493 14.52 4.48 -27.01
N LYS A 494 15.53 5.33 -27.11
CA LYS A 494 16.04 5.89 -28.37
C LYS A 494 17.55 6.05 -28.28
N ASN A 495 18.26 5.78 -29.37
CA ASN A 495 19.73 5.84 -29.41
C ASN A 495 20.41 4.96 -28.34
N GLY A 496 19.75 3.86 -27.94
CA GLY A 496 20.23 2.96 -26.89
C GLY A 496 20.13 3.47 -25.45
N VAL A 497 19.46 4.59 -25.21
CA VAL A 497 19.23 5.16 -23.86
C VAL A 497 17.75 5.41 -23.61
N VAL A 498 17.35 5.53 -22.34
CA VAL A 498 15.98 5.90 -21.97
C VAL A 498 15.71 7.36 -22.38
N GLU A 499 14.80 7.57 -23.33
CA GLU A 499 14.35 8.89 -23.76
C GLU A 499 13.30 9.45 -22.80
N ASN A 500 12.30 8.62 -22.46
CA ASN A 500 11.25 8.97 -21.51
C ASN A 500 10.95 7.81 -20.57
N TYR A 501 10.63 8.14 -19.32
CA TYR A 501 10.21 7.21 -18.29
C TYR A 501 9.11 7.83 -17.45
N GLN A 502 7.99 7.13 -17.28
CA GLN A 502 6.88 7.56 -16.43
C GLN A 502 6.42 6.41 -15.55
N ALA A 503 6.09 6.71 -14.30
CA ALA A 503 5.58 5.75 -13.33
C ALA A 503 4.24 6.24 -12.76
N VAL A 504 3.15 5.58 -13.13
CA VAL A 504 1.84 5.81 -12.51
C VAL A 504 1.68 4.79 -11.39
N VAL A 505 1.95 5.24 -10.16
CA VAL A 505 2.01 4.38 -8.98
C VAL A 505 0.67 4.32 -8.24
N PRO A 506 0.39 3.27 -7.42
CA PRO A 506 -0.93 3.11 -6.81
C PRO A 506 -1.37 4.28 -5.93
N SER A 507 -0.46 4.83 -5.12
CA SER A 507 -0.77 6.02 -4.32
C SER A 507 -1.07 7.25 -5.17
N THR A 508 -0.55 7.35 -6.40
CA THR A 508 -0.90 8.44 -7.33
C THR A 508 -2.36 8.37 -7.74
N TRP A 509 -2.90 7.15 -7.96
CA TRP A 509 -4.33 6.94 -8.20
C TRP A 509 -5.18 7.36 -7.02
N ASN A 510 -4.83 6.87 -5.83
CA ASN A 510 -5.70 7.04 -4.68
C ASN A 510 -5.61 8.45 -4.05
N ALA A 511 -4.40 9.01 -3.96
CA ALA A 511 -4.11 10.28 -3.29
C ALA A 511 -4.01 11.47 -4.26
N GLY A 512 -4.18 11.23 -5.57
CA GLY A 512 -4.10 12.26 -6.60
C GLY A 512 -5.07 13.42 -6.34
N PRO A 513 -4.64 14.68 -6.58
CA PRO A 513 -5.48 15.84 -6.34
C PRO A 513 -6.61 15.92 -7.38
N ARG A 514 -7.36 17.01 -7.32
CA ARG A 514 -8.45 17.27 -8.24
C ARG A 514 -7.95 17.45 -9.67
N ASP A 515 -8.75 17.00 -10.61
CA ASP A 515 -8.51 17.24 -12.04
C ASP A 515 -9.10 18.59 -12.50
N SER A 516 -8.94 18.89 -13.79
CA SER A 516 -9.53 20.04 -14.50
C SER A 516 -11.06 20.08 -14.47
N LYS A 517 -11.72 18.95 -14.23
CA LYS A 517 -13.18 18.86 -14.00
C LYS A 517 -13.52 18.96 -12.51
N ASN A 518 -12.54 19.29 -11.66
CA ASN A 518 -12.66 19.38 -10.20
C ASN A 518 -13.16 18.08 -9.54
N GLN A 519 -12.92 16.92 -10.18
CA GLN A 519 -13.24 15.60 -9.63
C GLN A 519 -12.17 15.19 -8.62
N ARG A 520 -12.62 14.70 -7.47
CA ARG A 520 -11.81 14.29 -6.33
C ARG A 520 -11.21 12.89 -6.52
N GLY A 521 -10.05 12.65 -5.91
CA GLY A 521 -9.42 11.32 -5.82
C GLY A 521 -10.06 10.43 -4.74
N ALA A 522 -9.58 9.18 -4.64
CA ALA A 522 -10.14 8.18 -3.73
C ALA A 522 -10.00 8.58 -2.24
N TYR A 523 -8.89 9.20 -1.85
CA TYR A 523 -8.67 9.66 -0.46
C TYR A 523 -9.67 10.75 -0.08
N GLU A 524 -9.76 11.78 -0.91
CA GLU A 524 -10.66 12.91 -0.69
C GLU A 524 -12.12 12.43 -0.63
N MET A 525 -12.56 11.60 -1.60
CA MET A 525 -13.92 11.05 -1.64
C MET A 525 -14.24 10.14 -0.46
N SER A 526 -13.26 9.43 0.10
CA SER A 526 -13.48 8.53 1.24
C SER A 526 -13.59 9.25 2.57
N LEU A 527 -13.14 10.50 2.67
CA LEU A 527 -13.28 11.30 3.88
C LEU A 527 -14.62 12.04 3.96
N ILE A 528 -15.23 12.38 2.82
CA ILE A 528 -16.49 13.12 2.78
C ILE A 528 -17.60 12.38 3.53
N GLY A 529 -18.36 13.12 4.34
CA GLY A 529 -19.48 12.59 5.12
C GLY A 529 -19.07 11.85 6.40
N THR A 530 -17.77 11.77 6.71
CA THR A 530 -17.28 11.21 7.97
C THR A 530 -17.51 12.21 9.09
N LYS A 531 -18.14 11.76 10.18
CA LYS A 531 -18.32 12.54 11.40
C LYS A 531 -17.11 12.34 12.31
N ILE A 532 -16.50 13.44 12.74
CA ILE A 532 -15.37 13.44 13.66
C ILE A 532 -15.88 13.55 15.10
N ALA A 533 -15.57 12.56 15.95
CA ALA A 533 -16.02 12.56 17.33
C ALA A 533 -15.34 13.66 18.19
N ASP A 534 -14.07 13.94 17.92
CA ASP A 534 -13.27 14.99 18.57
C ASP A 534 -12.34 15.66 17.54
N LEU A 535 -12.53 16.96 17.30
CA LEU A 535 -11.75 17.71 16.31
C LEU A 535 -10.27 17.85 16.67
N THR A 536 -9.91 17.71 17.95
CA THR A 536 -8.51 17.76 18.41
C THR A 536 -7.83 16.40 18.27
N GLN A 537 -8.60 15.34 18.03
CA GLN A 537 -8.16 13.96 17.89
C GLN A 537 -8.76 13.31 16.65
N PRO A 538 -8.33 13.68 15.43
CA PRO A 538 -8.97 13.26 14.18
C PRO A 538 -8.65 11.79 13.79
N LEU A 539 -8.88 10.84 14.70
CA LEU A 539 -8.62 9.41 14.49
C LEU A 539 -9.37 8.85 13.29
N GLU A 540 -10.59 9.32 13.01
CA GLU A 540 -11.40 8.86 11.87
C GLU A 540 -10.75 9.21 10.52
N ILE A 541 -10.08 10.35 10.42
CA ILE A 541 -9.28 10.74 9.24
C ILE A 541 -8.12 9.78 9.08
N ILE A 542 -7.35 9.59 10.16
CA ILE A 542 -6.17 8.71 10.20
C ILE A 542 -6.55 7.28 9.79
N ARG A 543 -7.61 6.73 10.38
CA ARG A 543 -8.08 5.37 10.12
C ARG A 543 -8.50 5.17 8.66
N THR A 544 -9.22 6.14 8.09
CA THR A 544 -9.63 6.07 6.67
C THR A 544 -8.42 6.13 5.75
N ILE A 545 -7.50 7.07 5.97
CA ILE A 545 -6.29 7.24 5.15
C ILE A 545 -5.38 6.02 5.26
N HIS A 546 -5.14 5.51 6.47
CA HIS A 546 -4.33 4.31 6.67
C HIS A 546 -4.94 3.06 6.04
N SER A 547 -6.26 2.96 5.87
CA SER A 547 -6.87 1.80 5.18
C SER A 547 -6.36 1.64 3.75
N PHE A 548 -5.96 2.73 3.09
CA PHE A 548 -5.35 2.73 1.76
C PHE A 548 -3.87 2.35 1.74
N ASP A 549 -3.22 2.24 2.91
CA ASP A 549 -1.77 2.03 3.03
C ASP A 549 -0.94 3.05 2.22
N PRO A 550 -1.00 4.34 2.58
CA PRO A 550 -0.34 5.39 1.82
C PRO A 550 1.17 5.15 1.72
N CYS A 551 1.63 4.97 0.48
CA CYS A 551 3.04 5.00 0.14
C CYS A 551 3.32 6.29 -0.62
N ILE A 552 3.71 7.34 0.10
CA ILE A 552 3.94 8.67 -0.45
C ILE A 552 5.42 8.92 -0.72
N ALA A 553 6.33 8.05 -0.27
CA ALA A 553 7.66 8.06 -0.86
C ALA A 553 7.80 7.21 -2.10
N CYS A 554 6.86 6.32 -2.41
CA CYS A 554 6.60 5.99 -3.82
C CYS A 554 6.39 7.28 -4.65
N SER A 555 5.93 8.33 -3.97
CA SER A 555 5.80 9.68 -4.46
C SER A 555 6.87 10.64 -3.95
N VAL A 556 7.96 10.20 -3.24
CA VAL A 556 9.36 10.76 -3.06
C VAL A 556 10.09 10.77 -1.67
N HIS A 557 11.46 10.63 -1.65
CA HIS A 557 12.42 10.83 -0.52
C HIS A 557 13.82 11.45 -0.91
N VAL A 558 14.13 12.66 -0.41
CA VAL A 558 15.48 13.26 -0.12
C VAL A 558 16.33 14.00 -1.20
N MET A 559 16.83 15.15 -0.67
CA MET A 559 17.69 16.33 -0.99
C MET A 559 18.99 16.32 -1.85
N ASP A 560 19.43 17.57 -2.08
CA ASP A 560 20.39 18.21 -3.00
C ASP A 560 21.90 17.91 -2.79
N PHE A 561 22.63 17.90 -3.91
CA PHE A 561 24.05 17.57 -4.10
C PHE A 561 25.00 18.79 -3.98
N LYS A 562 24.51 19.99 -3.63
CA LYS A 562 25.31 21.23 -3.63
C LYS A 562 25.79 21.73 -2.27
N GLY A 563 25.63 20.96 -1.19
CA GLY A 563 26.25 21.27 0.11
C GLY A 563 25.72 22.54 0.80
N GLN A 564 24.56 23.08 0.39
CA GLN A 564 23.85 24.10 1.17
C GLN A 564 22.92 23.41 2.18
N SER A 565 23.07 23.78 3.47
CA SER A 565 22.10 23.43 4.50
C SER A 565 20.78 24.18 4.21
N LEU A 566 19.73 23.44 3.86
CA LEU A 566 18.44 24.03 3.51
C LEU A 566 17.54 24.30 4.72
N ASN A 567 17.76 23.63 5.87
CA ASN A 567 17.26 23.95 7.22
C ASN A 567 17.75 22.91 8.25
N GLU A 568 17.87 23.33 9.52
CA GLU A 568 18.10 22.47 10.67
C GLU A 568 16.74 22.05 11.27
N PHE A 569 16.42 20.76 11.27
CA PHE A 569 15.31 20.23 12.05
C PHE A 569 15.80 19.95 13.47
N LYS A 570 15.66 20.94 14.36
CA LYS A 570 15.75 20.67 15.79
C LYS A 570 14.43 20.05 16.24
N VAL A 571 14.37 18.72 16.22
CA VAL A 571 13.44 18.02 17.10
C VAL A 571 13.93 18.32 18.51
N GLU A 572 13.22 19.13 19.29
CA GLU A 572 13.52 19.20 20.72
C GLU A 572 13.05 17.88 21.34
N PRO A 573 13.96 16.98 21.76
CA PRO A 573 13.54 15.93 22.67
C PRO A 573 13.12 16.64 23.96
N ASN A 574 11.96 16.27 24.49
CA ASN A 574 11.52 16.68 25.82
C ASN A 574 12.52 16.14 26.86
N PHE A 575 13.62 16.84 27.06
CA PHE A 575 14.50 16.73 28.21
C PHE A 575 14.76 18.15 28.71
N ALA A 576 14.48 18.32 30.01
CA ALA A 576 14.73 19.49 30.85
C ALA A 576 13.74 20.66 30.75
N LYS A 577 12.68 20.58 31.57
CA LYS A 577 12.45 21.64 32.56
C LYS A 577 12.43 20.98 33.95
N PHE A 578 13.22 21.58 34.84
CA PHE A 578 13.66 21.17 36.17
C PHE A 578 12.66 20.39 37.03
#